data_AF-G9J5X0-F1
#
_entry.id   AF-G9J5X0-F1
#
_cell.length_a   1.000
_cell.length_b   1.000
_cell.length_c   1.000
_cell.angle_alpha   90.00
_cell.angle_beta   90.00
_cell.angle_gamma   90.00
#
_symmetry.space_group_name_H-M   'P 1'
#
loop_
_entity.id
_entity.type
_entity.pdbx_description
1 polymer ?
#
loop_
_entity_poly.entity_id
_entity_poly.type
_entity_poly.pdbx_seq_one_letter_code
_entity_poly.pdbx_strand_id
1 'polypeptide(L)'
;DMLIIEIGGTVGDMENILFIETVRQIRQEIGSGNISFIHLTYVPSPAGINEQKSKPTQQSVKTLNKAGIFPDLIIARSSQVLTDQIRKKVAMFCNVESTSIIDNVDVSTIYEIPISFYKQGVHEILSSKLNIKVDPKVEELSKLVGVIKSNFFAPKKIINIAVCGKYAELDDSYASIRESLVHVAAHLDLLIKSTLIDSNDLNESCLKEFDGIIVPGGFGGKGYEGKIMAIKYARENNIPFLGICLGLQLAV
;
A
#
# COMPACT_ATOMS: atom_id res chain seq x y z
N ASP A 1 18.45 15.42 3.81
CA ASP A 1 19.30 14.21 3.93
C ASP A 1 18.97 13.15 2.89
N MET A 2 17.70 12.82 2.67
CA MET A 2 17.27 11.98 1.54
C MET A 2 15.92 12.46 0.98
N LEU A 3 15.72 12.29 -0.33
CA LEU A 3 14.44 12.51 -1.01
C LEU A 3 14.04 11.20 -1.70
N ILE A 4 12.84 10.71 -1.43
CA ILE A 4 12.26 9.56 -2.15
C ILE A 4 11.35 10.14 -3.24
N ILE A 5 11.61 9.76 -4.49
CA ILE A 5 10.82 10.16 -5.65
C ILE A 5 10.18 8.90 -6.23
N GLU A 6 8.86 8.83 -6.17
CA GLU A 6 8.09 7.84 -6.92
C GLU A 6 7.78 8.39 -8.31
N ILE A 7 8.09 7.61 -9.35
CA ILE A 7 7.66 7.90 -10.71
C ILE A 7 6.46 7.00 -10.99
N GLY A 8 5.27 7.59 -11.07
CA GLY A 8 4.04 6.86 -11.37
C GLY A 8 4.01 6.27 -12.77
N GLY A 9 3.03 5.40 -13.04
CA GLY A 9 2.87 4.69 -14.32
C GLY A 9 3.88 3.55 -14.52
N THR A 10 4.02 3.07 -15.76
CA THR A 10 4.91 1.93 -16.07
C THR A 10 6.10 2.38 -16.93
N VAL A 11 7.27 1.79 -16.70
CA VAL A 11 8.44 1.99 -17.57
C VAL A 11 8.13 1.44 -18.97
N GLY A 12 8.24 2.31 -19.98
CA GLY A 12 7.88 2.01 -21.37
C GLY A 12 6.65 2.78 -21.85
N ASP A 13 5.87 3.35 -20.94
CA ASP A 13 4.74 4.21 -21.29
C ASP A 13 5.23 5.57 -21.79
N MET A 14 4.56 6.11 -22.82
CA MET A 14 4.93 7.40 -23.41
C MET A 14 4.86 8.56 -22.41
N GLU A 15 3.88 8.50 -21.49
CA GLU A 15 3.66 9.51 -20.44
C GLU A 15 4.87 9.65 -19.50
N ASN A 16 5.69 8.61 -19.39
CA ASN A 16 6.80 8.52 -18.44
C ASN A 16 8.17 8.88 -19.03
N ILE A 17 8.29 9.03 -20.35
CA ILE A 17 9.58 9.23 -21.02
C ILE A 17 10.33 10.45 -20.45
N LEU A 18 9.63 11.57 -20.24
CA LEU A 18 10.25 12.80 -19.72
C LEU A 18 10.71 12.64 -18.26
N PHE A 19 9.96 11.93 -17.41
CA PHE A 19 10.36 11.68 -16.02
C PHE A 19 11.59 10.79 -15.94
N ILE A 20 11.63 9.73 -16.74
CA ILE A 20 12.77 8.80 -16.83
C ILE A 20 14.02 9.53 -17.33
N GLU A 21 13.90 10.35 -18.38
CA GLU A 21 15.03 11.13 -18.87
C GLU A 21 15.51 12.16 -17.84
N THR A 22 14.59 12.79 -17.11
CA THR A 22 14.92 13.75 -16.06
C THR A 22 15.76 13.12 -14.96
N VAL A 23 15.33 11.97 -14.40
CA VAL A 23 16.10 11.32 -13.32
C VAL A 23 17.42 10.74 -13.80
N ARG A 24 17.51 10.34 -15.09
CA ARG A 24 18.77 9.95 -15.72
C ARG A 24 19.76 11.12 -15.78
N GLN A 25 19.30 12.31 -16.17
CA GLN A 25 20.12 13.54 -16.18
C GLN A 25 20.53 13.95 -14.77
N ILE A 26 19.60 13.90 -13.79
CA ILE A 26 19.91 14.18 -12.39
C ILE A 26 21.08 13.32 -11.90
N ARG A 27 21.08 12.01 -12.17
CA ARG A 27 22.20 11.12 -11.80
C ARG A 27 23.53 11.54 -12.42
N GLN A 28 23.51 12.06 -13.65
CA GLN A 28 24.72 12.54 -14.32
C GLN A 28 25.25 13.83 -13.67
N GLU A 29 24.37 14.72 -13.22
CA GLU A 29 24.75 15.99 -12.58
C GLU A 29 25.25 15.81 -11.14
N ILE A 30 24.53 15.02 -10.32
CA ILE A 30 24.85 14.89 -8.88
C ILE A 30 25.76 13.68 -8.57
N GLY A 31 25.98 12.80 -9.55
CA GLY A 31 26.83 11.62 -9.42
C GLY A 31 26.14 10.41 -8.78
N SER A 32 26.66 9.21 -9.08
CA SER A 32 26.05 7.93 -8.68
C SER A 32 26.06 7.66 -7.17
N GLY A 33 26.89 8.38 -6.40
CA GLY A 33 26.93 8.25 -4.95
C GLY A 33 25.84 9.04 -4.22
N ASN A 34 25.01 9.81 -4.94
CA ASN A 34 23.98 10.69 -4.38
C ASN A 34 22.55 10.33 -4.86
N ILE A 35 22.41 9.28 -5.68
CA ILE A 35 21.12 8.78 -6.17
C ILE A 35 21.18 7.27 -6.36
N SER A 36 20.12 6.59 -5.97
CA SER A 36 19.97 5.14 -6.12
C SER A 36 18.66 4.85 -6.83
N PHE A 37 18.68 4.00 -7.85
CA PHE A 37 17.47 3.60 -8.55
C PHE A 37 16.91 2.29 -8.01
N ILE A 38 15.66 2.33 -7.56
CA ILE A 38 14.91 1.16 -7.09
C ILE A 38 13.85 0.85 -8.14
N HIS A 39 13.91 -0.34 -8.74
CA HIS A 39 12.95 -0.76 -9.77
C HIS A 39 12.00 -1.81 -9.24
N LEU A 40 10.71 -1.47 -9.15
CA LEU A 40 9.64 -2.41 -8.77
C LEU A 40 9.23 -3.21 -10.01
N THR A 41 9.29 -4.54 -9.91
CA THR A 41 8.88 -5.46 -10.98
C THR A 41 7.90 -6.49 -10.47
N TYR A 42 7.26 -7.21 -11.39
CA TYR A 42 6.35 -8.31 -11.08
C TYR A 42 6.93 -9.66 -11.56
N VAL A 43 6.91 -10.64 -10.66
CA VAL A 43 7.29 -12.03 -10.90
C VAL A 43 6.04 -12.89 -10.68
N PRO A 44 5.22 -13.11 -11.72
CA PRO A 44 4.01 -13.91 -11.59
C PRO A 44 4.31 -15.39 -11.42
N SER A 45 3.42 -16.06 -10.69
CA SER A 45 3.32 -17.52 -10.58
C SER A 45 1.90 -17.92 -11.01
N PRO A 46 1.68 -18.19 -12.31
CA PRO A 46 0.34 -18.50 -12.82
C PRO A 46 -0.30 -19.70 -12.10
N ALA A 47 -1.59 -19.59 -11.78
CA ALA A 47 -2.31 -20.66 -11.10
C ALA A 47 -2.22 -21.98 -11.89
N GLY A 48 -2.03 -23.09 -11.19
CA GLY A 48 -1.86 -24.43 -11.79
C GLY A 48 -0.45 -24.73 -12.31
N ILE A 49 0.42 -23.72 -12.38
CA ILE A 49 1.84 -23.87 -12.73
C ILE A 49 2.64 -23.40 -11.51
N ASN A 50 3.15 -24.32 -10.70
CA ASN A 50 3.98 -24.02 -9.53
C ASN A 50 5.40 -23.52 -9.93
N GLU A 51 5.47 -22.57 -10.85
CA GLU A 51 6.70 -22.04 -11.42
C GLU A 51 6.61 -20.52 -11.59
N GLN A 52 7.55 -19.83 -10.94
CA GLN A 52 7.75 -18.39 -11.06
C GLN A 52 8.28 -18.01 -12.43
N LYS A 53 7.70 -16.96 -13.04
CA LYS A 53 8.11 -16.46 -14.35
C LYS A 53 8.88 -15.15 -14.22
N SER A 54 10.20 -15.20 -14.40
CA SER A 54 11.07 -14.02 -14.35
C SER A 54 11.09 -13.17 -15.62
N LYS A 55 10.48 -13.64 -16.72
CA LYS A 55 10.53 -12.96 -18.02
C LYS A 55 9.98 -11.52 -18.00
N PRO A 56 8.85 -11.22 -17.33
CA PRO A 56 8.34 -9.85 -17.23
C PRO A 56 9.34 -8.91 -16.55
N THR A 57 9.96 -9.36 -15.44
CA THR A 57 11.01 -8.61 -14.75
C THR A 57 12.21 -8.33 -15.67
N GLN A 58 12.69 -9.35 -16.40
CA GLN A 58 13.81 -9.18 -17.35
C GLN A 58 13.50 -8.15 -18.45
N GLN A 59 12.29 -8.20 -19.01
CA GLN A 59 11.87 -7.27 -20.05
C GLN A 59 11.75 -5.85 -19.50
N SER A 60 11.14 -5.69 -18.33
CA SER A 60 10.98 -4.40 -17.65
C SER A 60 12.34 -3.75 -17.36
N VAL A 61 13.29 -4.49 -16.77
CA VAL A 61 14.65 -3.97 -16.52
C VAL A 61 15.37 -3.66 -17.84
N LYS A 62 15.21 -4.49 -18.87
CA LYS A 62 15.82 -4.20 -20.18
C LYS A 62 15.26 -2.90 -20.79
N THR A 63 13.98 -2.62 -20.62
CA THR A 63 13.37 -1.36 -21.06
C THR A 63 13.94 -0.17 -20.28
N LEU A 64 14.09 -0.29 -18.97
CA LEU A 64 14.72 0.74 -18.13
C LEU A 64 16.18 1.00 -18.56
N ASN A 65 16.95 -0.07 -18.75
CA ASN A 65 18.35 -0.01 -19.20
C ASN A 65 18.49 0.65 -20.58
N LYS A 66 17.54 0.42 -21.50
CA LYS A 66 17.52 1.11 -22.82
C LYS A 66 17.31 2.62 -22.69
N ALA A 67 16.63 3.06 -21.64
CA ALA A 67 16.50 4.47 -21.31
C ALA A 67 17.72 5.02 -20.53
N GLY A 68 18.80 4.24 -20.42
CA GLY A 68 20.04 4.66 -19.76
C GLY A 68 20.01 4.63 -18.23
N ILE A 69 18.99 4.03 -17.63
CA ILE A 69 18.88 3.84 -16.19
C ILE A 69 19.17 2.38 -15.85
N PHE A 70 20.12 2.14 -14.96
CA PHE A 70 20.46 0.82 -14.45
C PHE A 70 20.04 0.75 -12.97
N PRO A 71 19.15 -0.17 -12.58
CA PRO A 71 18.67 -0.25 -11.21
C PRO A 71 19.76 -0.71 -10.26
N ASP A 72 19.85 -0.07 -9.10
CA ASP A 72 20.74 -0.46 -8.00
C ASP A 72 20.10 -1.54 -7.12
N LEU A 73 18.76 -1.58 -7.10
CA LEU A 73 17.94 -2.53 -6.38
C LEU A 73 16.68 -2.88 -7.19
N ILE A 74 16.30 -4.15 -7.18
CA ILE A 74 15.05 -4.64 -7.77
C ILE A 74 14.14 -5.10 -6.64
N ILE A 75 12.95 -4.50 -6.55
CA ILE A 75 11.88 -5.02 -5.69
C ILE A 75 11.04 -5.96 -6.56
N ALA A 76 11.11 -7.26 -6.30
CA ALA A 76 10.38 -8.27 -7.04
C ALA A 76 9.05 -8.58 -6.34
N ARG A 77 7.95 -7.96 -6.80
CA ARG A 77 6.60 -8.29 -6.34
C ARG A 77 6.24 -9.70 -6.80
N SER A 78 5.84 -10.55 -5.87
CA SER A 78 5.39 -11.92 -6.17
C SER A 78 4.42 -12.40 -5.10
N SER A 79 3.66 -13.45 -5.37
CA SER A 79 2.83 -14.09 -4.34
C SER A 79 3.64 -14.98 -3.40
N GLN A 80 4.88 -15.33 -3.77
CA GLN A 80 5.75 -16.25 -3.04
C GLN A 80 7.21 -15.79 -3.12
N VAL A 81 8.02 -16.19 -2.14
CA VAL A 81 9.47 -15.90 -2.11
C VAL A 81 10.14 -16.45 -3.37
N LEU A 82 11.01 -15.66 -3.99
CA LEU A 82 11.75 -16.07 -5.18
C LEU A 82 12.63 -17.26 -4.86
N THR A 83 12.50 -18.32 -5.64
CA THR A 83 13.43 -19.45 -5.60
C THR A 83 14.84 -19.00 -5.98
N ASP A 84 15.87 -19.66 -5.44
CA ASP A 84 17.27 -19.34 -5.75
C ASP A 84 17.57 -19.38 -7.25
N GLN A 85 16.96 -20.32 -7.97
CA GLN A 85 17.09 -20.43 -9.42
C GLN A 85 16.56 -19.17 -10.12
N ILE A 86 15.40 -18.68 -9.71
CA ILE A 86 14.77 -17.49 -10.29
C ILE A 86 15.53 -16.24 -9.93
N ARG A 87 15.98 -16.10 -8.67
CA ARG A 87 16.82 -15.00 -8.22
C ARG A 87 18.12 -14.92 -9.03
N LYS A 88 18.86 -16.04 -9.15
CA LYS A 88 20.09 -16.10 -9.97
C LYS A 88 19.83 -15.75 -11.43
N LYS A 89 18.70 -16.21 -11.98
CA LYS A 89 18.28 -15.88 -13.35
C LYS A 89 18.01 -14.38 -13.49
N VAL A 90 17.25 -13.77 -12.58
CA VAL A 90 16.99 -12.33 -12.59
C VAL A 90 18.31 -11.55 -12.47
N ALA A 91 19.18 -11.90 -11.52
CA ALA A 91 20.49 -11.27 -11.32
C ALA A 91 21.33 -11.28 -12.61
N MET A 92 21.46 -12.45 -13.24
CA MET A 92 22.23 -12.62 -14.48
C MET A 92 21.64 -11.82 -15.65
N PHE A 93 20.33 -11.91 -15.89
CA PHE A 93 19.70 -11.25 -17.04
C PHE A 93 19.52 -9.74 -16.86
N CYS A 94 19.43 -9.27 -15.62
CA CYS A 94 19.24 -7.85 -15.29
C CYS A 94 20.56 -7.14 -14.97
N ASN A 95 21.67 -7.89 -14.85
CA ASN A 95 22.99 -7.39 -14.47
C ASN A 95 22.98 -6.64 -13.12
N VAL A 96 22.38 -7.29 -12.11
CA VAL A 96 22.34 -6.80 -10.72
C VAL A 96 22.82 -7.89 -9.77
N GLU A 97 23.38 -7.50 -8.63
CA GLU A 97 23.76 -8.44 -7.59
C GLU A 97 22.55 -9.22 -7.07
N SER A 98 22.73 -10.50 -6.74
CA SER A 98 21.62 -11.31 -6.20
C SER A 98 21.09 -10.78 -4.87
N THR A 99 21.94 -10.12 -4.08
CA THR A 99 21.59 -9.44 -2.83
C THR A 99 20.79 -8.16 -3.05
N SER A 100 20.90 -7.54 -4.24
CA SER A 100 20.11 -6.37 -4.65
C SER A 100 18.71 -6.73 -5.18
N ILE A 101 18.31 -8.00 -5.11
CA ILE A 101 16.96 -8.44 -5.47
C ILE A 101 16.19 -8.69 -4.19
N ILE A 102 15.11 -7.95 -3.97
CA ILE A 102 14.33 -7.97 -2.74
C ILE A 102 12.97 -8.59 -3.01
N ASP A 103 12.62 -9.62 -2.24
CA ASP A 103 11.30 -10.21 -2.27
C ASP A 103 10.28 -9.23 -1.70
N ASN A 104 9.25 -8.92 -2.49
CA ASN A 104 8.07 -8.22 -2.02
C ASN A 104 6.87 -9.16 -2.15
N VAL A 105 6.71 -10.04 -1.15
CA VAL A 105 5.62 -11.02 -1.13
C VAL A 105 4.30 -10.40 -0.69
N ASP A 106 3.18 -11.05 -1.01
CA ASP A 106 1.90 -10.73 -0.40
C ASP A 106 1.99 -10.87 1.12
N VAL A 107 1.53 -9.84 1.85
CA VAL A 107 1.57 -9.77 3.32
C VAL A 107 0.17 -9.56 3.89
N SER A 108 -0.03 -9.94 5.15
CA SER A 108 -1.33 -9.81 5.81
C SER A 108 -1.66 -8.35 6.17
N THR A 109 -0.64 -7.52 6.36
CA THR A 109 -0.81 -6.08 6.57
C THR A 109 0.35 -5.30 5.96
N ILE A 110 0.07 -4.11 5.41
CA ILE A 110 1.06 -3.28 4.71
C ILE A 110 2.25 -2.88 5.61
N TYR A 111 2.04 -2.82 6.92
CA TYR A 111 3.09 -2.50 7.90
C TYR A 111 4.17 -3.60 8.02
N GLU A 112 3.94 -4.79 7.46
CA GLU A 112 4.96 -5.84 7.38
C GLU A 112 6.04 -5.53 6.32
N ILE A 113 5.73 -4.72 5.31
CA ILE A 113 6.62 -4.46 4.16
C ILE A 113 7.95 -3.85 4.62
N PRO A 114 8.00 -2.77 5.44
CA PRO A 114 9.26 -2.20 5.87
C PRO A 114 10.11 -3.17 6.71
N ILE A 115 9.47 -4.01 7.53
CA ILE A 115 10.17 -5.04 8.32
C ILE A 115 10.77 -6.11 7.40
N SER A 116 10.02 -6.53 6.38
CA SER A 116 10.50 -7.48 5.37
C SER A 116 11.72 -6.93 4.62
N PHE A 117 11.66 -5.68 4.19
CA PHE A 117 12.76 -5.02 3.49
C PHE A 117 13.98 -4.81 4.39
N TYR A 118 13.77 -4.45 5.65
CA TYR A 118 14.84 -4.34 6.64
C TYR A 118 15.58 -5.67 6.81
N LYS A 119 14.84 -6.78 7.01
CA LYS A 119 15.41 -8.14 7.14
C LYS A 119 16.20 -8.61 5.91
N GLN A 120 15.88 -8.07 4.74
CA GLN A 120 16.57 -8.36 3.48
C GLN A 120 17.75 -7.41 3.19
N GLY A 121 18.11 -6.52 4.12
CA GLY A 121 19.30 -5.66 3.99
C GLY A 121 19.12 -4.44 3.08
N VAL A 122 17.88 -4.03 2.77
CA VAL A 122 17.64 -2.84 1.91
C VAL A 122 18.36 -1.59 2.43
N HIS A 123 18.33 -1.40 3.75
CA HIS A 123 19.01 -0.28 4.40
C HIS A 123 20.53 -0.32 4.21
N GLU A 124 21.16 -1.50 4.27
CA GLU A 124 22.60 -1.68 4.05
C GLU A 124 22.98 -1.39 2.60
N ILE A 125 22.16 -1.88 1.65
CA ILE A 125 22.37 -1.64 0.22
C ILE A 125 22.32 -0.14 -0.08
N LEU A 126 21.28 0.55 0.41
CA LEU A 126 21.13 2.00 0.22
C LEU A 126 22.21 2.80 0.95
N SER A 127 22.61 2.37 2.16
CA SER A 127 23.73 2.95 2.91
C SER A 127 25.01 2.96 2.09
N SER A 128 25.34 1.81 1.50
CA SER A 128 26.53 1.65 0.67
C SER A 128 26.43 2.44 -0.64
N LYS A 129 25.28 2.43 -1.30
CA LYS A 129 25.09 3.11 -2.60
C LYS A 129 25.10 4.63 -2.49
N LEU A 130 24.51 5.16 -1.42
CA LEU A 130 24.35 6.60 -1.20
C LEU A 130 25.44 7.21 -0.30
N ASN A 131 26.40 6.41 0.17
CA ASN A 131 27.45 6.83 1.10
C ASN A 131 26.91 7.50 2.38
N ILE A 132 25.76 7.02 2.87
CA ILE A 132 25.11 7.49 4.09
C ILE A 132 25.18 6.43 5.17
N LYS A 133 25.22 6.83 6.44
CA LYS A 133 25.05 5.91 7.57
C LYS A 133 23.59 5.88 7.99
N VAL A 134 23.00 4.70 8.02
CA VAL A 134 21.62 4.48 8.48
C VAL A 134 21.59 3.42 9.56
N ASP A 135 20.78 3.65 10.59
CA ASP A 135 20.48 2.69 11.66
C ASP A 135 18.96 2.70 11.91
N PRO A 136 18.18 1.99 11.08
CA PRO A 136 16.72 1.99 11.18
C PRO A 136 16.24 1.30 12.46
N LYS A 137 15.44 2.01 13.27
CA LYS A 137 14.77 1.45 14.44
C LYS A 137 13.47 0.76 14.03
N VAL A 138 13.46 -0.57 14.02
CA VAL A 138 12.31 -1.36 13.54
C VAL A 138 11.52 -2.03 14.67
N GLU A 139 11.96 -1.90 15.90
CA GLU A 139 11.39 -2.59 17.07
C GLU A 139 9.97 -2.12 17.36
N GLU A 140 9.74 -0.81 17.34
CA GLU A 140 8.42 -0.22 17.58
C GLU A 140 7.42 -0.62 16.49
N LEU A 141 7.85 -0.57 15.22
CA LEU A 141 7.04 -1.03 14.11
C LEU A 141 6.73 -2.53 14.21
N SER A 142 7.71 -3.34 14.61
CA SER A 142 7.52 -4.78 14.81
C SER A 142 6.51 -5.08 15.91
N LYS A 143 6.52 -4.31 17.00
CA LYS A 143 5.50 -4.41 18.06
C LYS A 143 4.12 -4.06 17.54
N LEU A 144 4.00 -2.93 16.82
CA LEU A 144 2.74 -2.50 16.22
C LEU A 144 2.17 -3.56 15.27
N VAL A 145 3.00 -4.09 14.37
CA VAL A 145 2.62 -5.19 13.46
C VAL A 145 2.16 -6.42 14.23
N GLY A 146 2.84 -6.75 15.34
CA GLY A 146 2.44 -7.85 16.22
C GLY A 146 1.02 -7.66 16.78
N VAL A 147 0.71 -6.46 17.28
CA VAL A 147 -0.63 -6.12 17.79
C VAL A 147 -1.68 -6.18 16.68
N ILE A 148 -1.41 -5.55 15.52
CA ILE A 148 -2.33 -5.56 14.38
C ILE A 148 -2.68 -6.99 13.97
N LYS A 149 -1.67 -7.85 13.80
CA LYS A 149 -1.88 -9.26 13.42
C LYS A 149 -2.63 -10.02 14.51
N SER A 150 -2.27 -9.83 15.78
CA SER A 150 -2.97 -10.45 16.91
C SER A 150 -4.45 -10.10 16.91
N ASN A 151 -4.81 -8.84 16.65
CA ASN A 151 -6.19 -8.40 16.59
C ASN A 151 -6.97 -9.03 15.43
N PHE A 152 -6.31 -9.32 14.30
CA PHE A 152 -6.96 -10.03 13.19
C PHE A 152 -7.24 -11.50 13.50
N PHE A 153 -6.30 -12.21 14.14
CA PHE A 153 -6.43 -13.65 14.40
C PHE A 153 -7.21 -13.99 15.67
N ALA A 154 -7.05 -13.19 16.72
CA ALA A 154 -7.64 -13.43 18.05
C ALA A 154 -8.04 -12.10 18.72
N PRO A 155 -9.04 -11.37 18.19
CA PRO A 155 -9.46 -10.10 18.75
C PRO A 155 -10.04 -10.24 20.15
N LYS A 156 -9.61 -9.38 21.08
CA LYS A 156 -10.22 -9.26 22.41
C LYS A 156 -11.65 -8.71 22.35
N LYS A 157 -11.90 -7.81 21.40
CA LYS A 157 -13.19 -7.20 21.13
C LYS A 157 -13.29 -6.87 19.64
N ILE A 158 -14.50 -7.00 19.10
CA ILE A 158 -14.83 -6.63 17.72
C ILE A 158 -15.81 -5.46 17.79
N ILE A 159 -15.56 -4.41 17.00
CA ILE A 159 -16.45 -3.27 16.80
C ILE A 159 -16.78 -3.20 15.30
N ASN A 160 -18.07 -3.19 14.97
CA ASN A 160 -18.54 -3.08 13.60
C ASN A 160 -18.85 -1.61 13.29
N ILE A 161 -18.22 -1.06 12.25
CA ILE A 161 -18.41 0.34 11.83
C ILE A 161 -18.97 0.38 10.41
N ALA A 162 -20.10 1.04 10.22
CA ALA A 162 -20.63 1.34 8.89
C ALA A 162 -19.94 2.58 8.35
N VAL A 163 -19.40 2.50 7.13
CA VAL A 163 -18.92 3.67 6.37
C VAL A 163 -19.90 3.91 5.23
N CYS A 164 -20.73 4.94 5.33
CA CYS A 164 -21.81 5.21 4.37
C CYS A 164 -21.30 6.11 3.22
N GLY A 165 -20.61 5.50 2.27
CA GLY A 165 -19.96 6.17 1.15
C GLY A 165 -20.78 6.18 -0.14
N LYS A 166 -20.41 7.04 -1.10
CA LYS A 166 -21.03 7.06 -2.44
C LYS A 166 -20.48 6.01 -3.41
N TYR A 167 -19.23 5.59 -3.20
CA TYR A 167 -18.48 4.76 -4.13
C TYR A 167 -18.12 3.46 -3.44
N ALA A 168 -19.11 2.59 -3.23
CA ALA A 168 -18.88 1.32 -2.55
C ALA A 168 -18.01 0.34 -3.36
N GLU A 169 -17.98 0.50 -4.68
CA GLU A 169 -17.21 -0.35 -5.60
C GLU A 169 -15.72 0.04 -5.71
N LEU A 170 -15.35 1.22 -5.21
CA LEU A 170 -13.97 1.73 -5.26
C LEU A 170 -13.39 1.78 -3.85
N ASP A 171 -12.84 0.65 -3.41
CA ASP A 171 -12.23 0.49 -2.07
C ASP A 171 -11.22 1.60 -1.73
N ASP A 172 -10.49 2.12 -2.73
CA ASP A 172 -9.49 3.17 -2.54
C ASP A 172 -10.09 4.52 -2.13
N SER A 173 -11.36 4.78 -2.44
CA SER A 173 -12.03 6.05 -2.13
C SER A 173 -12.09 6.35 -0.63
N TYR A 174 -11.96 5.32 0.20
CA TYR A 174 -12.02 5.42 1.66
C TYR A 174 -10.79 4.82 2.36
N ALA A 175 -9.69 4.61 1.62
CA ALA A 175 -8.47 4.02 2.15
C ALA A 175 -7.99 4.74 3.42
N SER A 176 -7.94 6.08 3.43
CA SER A 176 -7.51 6.85 4.60
C SER A 176 -8.40 6.66 5.83
N ILE A 177 -9.71 6.46 5.65
CA ILE A 177 -10.64 6.20 6.76
C ILE A 177 -10.37 4.80 7.32
N ARG A 178 -10.24 3.81 6.43
CA ARG A 178 -9.93 2.43 6.83
C ARG A 178 -8.60 2.35 7.59
N GLU A 179 -7.54 2.97 7.07
CA GLU A 179 -6.23 2.97 7.75
C GLU A 179 -6.29 3.69 9.11
N SER A 180 -7.06 4.77 9.23
CA SER A 180 -7.27 5.44 10.52
C SER A 180 -7.93 4.50 11.53
N LEU A 181 -8.91 3.70 11.10
CA LEU A 181 -9.55 2.69 11.96
C LEU A 181 -8.58 1.57 12.34
N VAL A 182 -7.70 1.13 11.43
CA VAL A 182 -6.65 0.15 11.74
C VAL A 182 -5.72 0.66 12.83
N HIS A 183 -5.30 1.93 12.76
CA HIS A 183 -4.46 2.55 13.79
C HIS A 183 -5.16 2.63 15.16
N VAL A 184 -6.43 3.04 15.18
CA VAL A 184 -7.23 3.10 16.43
C VAL A 184 -7.41 1.70 17.01
N ALA A 185 -7.70 0.71 16.17
CA ALA A 185 -7.86 -0.68 16.55
C ALA A 185 -6.58 -1.25 17.19
N ALA A 186 -5.42 -0.95 16.59
CA ALA A 186 -4.12 -1.33 17.13
C ALA A 186 -3.84 -0.65 18.47
N HIS A 187 -4.14 0.65 18.60
CA HIS A 187 -3.92 1.39 19.85
C HIS A 187 -4.77 0.86 21.02
N LEU A 188 -6.01 0.47 20.73
CA LEU A 188 -6.96 -0.02 21.73
C LEU A 188 -6.96 -1.54 21.91
N ASP A 189 -6.07 -2.26 21.21
CA ASP A 189 -5.94 -3.72 21.28
C ASP A 189 -7.25 -4.47 21.00
N LEU A 190 -7.93 -4.05 19.92
CA LEU A 190 -9.21 -4.58 19.44
C LEU A 190 -9.23 -4.68 17.91
N LEU A 191 -10.30 -5.24 17.35
CA LEU A 191 -10.54 -5.26 15.91
C LEU A 191 -11.71 -4.36 15.53
N ILE A 192 -11.49 -3.45 14.60
CA ILE A 192 -12.57 -2.69 13.95
C ILE A 192 -12.85 -3.34 12.59
N LYS A 193 -14.08 -3.81 12.40
CA LYS A 193 -14.57 -4.27 11.10
C LYS A 193 -15.35 -3.13 10.46
N SER A 194 -14.73 -2.47 9.49
CA SER A 194 -15.41 -1.43 8.70
C SER A 194 -16.09 -2.05 7.49
N THR A 195 -17.39 -1.81 7.34
CA THR A 195 -18.14 -2.20 6.14
C THR A 195 -18.51 -0.95 5.36
N LEU A 196 -18.10 -0.89 4.10
CA LEU A 196 -18.50 0.18 3.19
C LEU A 196 -19.90 -0.12 2.68
N ILE A 197 -20.82 0.83 2.86
CA ILE A 197 -22.22 0.72 2.42
C ILE A 197 -22.50 1.82 1.41
N ASP A 198 -23.05 1.45 0.25
CA ASP A 198 -23.42 2.41 -0.78
C ASP A 198 -24.60 3.26 -0.32
N SER A 199 -24.37 4.57 -0.24
CA SER A 199 -25.37 5.58 0.09
C SER A 199 -26.52 5.69 -0.92
N ASN A 200 -26.40 5.14 -2.13
CA ASN A 200 -27.51 5.12 -3.10
C ASN A 200 -28.54 4.02 -2.81
N ASP A 201 -28.09 2.88 -2.27
CA ASP A 201 -28.94 1.72 -1.96
C ASP A 201 -29.15 1.52 -0.45
N LEU A 202 -28.80 2.54 0.34
CA LEU A 202 -28.84 2.51 1.79
C LEU A 202 -30.28 2.51 2.31
N ASN A 203 -30.63 1.48 3.10
CA ASN A 203 -31.86 1.41 3.88
C ASN A 203 -31.54 1.16 5.37
N GLU A 204 -32.48 1.41 6.29
CA GLU A 204 -32.24 1.26 7.73
C GLU A 204 -31.84 -0.15 8.14
N SER A 205 -32.29 -1.18 7.41
CA SER A 205 -31.95 -2.57 7.73
C SER A 205 -30.46 -2.86 7.52
N CYS A 206 -29.80 -2.12 6.63
CA CYS A 206 -28.36 -2.19 6.43
C CYS A 206 -27.55 -1.69 7.63
N LEU A 207 -28.15 -0.98 8.58
CA LEU A 207 -27.42 -0.32 9.68
C LEU A 207 -27.57 -1.01 11.05
N LYS A 208 -28.43 -2.03 11.14
CA LYS A 208 -28.84 -2.66 12.41
C LYS A 208 -27.72 -3.36 13.18
N GLU A 209 -26.69 -3.84 12.49
CA GLU A 209 -25.61 -4.64 13.07
C GLU A 209 -24.36 -3.82 13.45
N PHE A 210 -24.39 -2.50 13.22
CA PHE A 210 -23.24 -1.63 13.40
C PHE A 210 -23.24 -0.91 14.74
N ASP A 211 -22.08 -0.90 15.40
CA ASP A 211 -21.83 -0.24 16.67
C ASP A 211 -21.56 1.27 16.50
N GLY A 212 -21.29 1.71 15.28
CA GLY A 212 -21.02 3.11 14.94
C GLY A 212 -21.15 3.38 13.45
N ILE A 213 -21.46 4.63 13.10
CA ILE A 213 -21.71 5.06 11.72
C ILE A 213 -20.78 6.22 11.38
N ILE A 214 -20.05 6.10 10.27
CA ILE A 214 -19.23 7.14 9.67
C ILE A 214 -19.89 7.57 8.36
N VAL A 215 -20.20 8.86 8.24
CA VAL A 215 -20.61 9.46 6.97
C VAL A 215 -19.46 10.30 6.43
N PRO A 216 -18.72 9.81 5.41
CA PRO A 216 -17.61 10.52 4.81
C PRO A 216 -18.07 11.66 3.90
N GLY A 217 -17.07 12.37 3.35
CA GLY A 217 -17.26 13.29 2.23
C GLY A 217 -17.94 12.64 1.02
N GLY A 218 -18.45 13.44 0.09
CA GLY A 218 -19.01 12.95 -1.17
C GLY A 218 -18.92 14.02 -2.24
N PHE A 219 -18.44 13.65 -3.41
CA PHE A 219 -18.37 14.54 -4.57
C PHE A 219 -19.54 14.28 -5.52
N GLY A 220 -20.08 15.36 -6.09
CA GLY A 220 -21.21 15.32 -7.03
C GLY A 220 -22.59 15.22 -6.37
N GLY A 221 -23.64 15.29 -7.18
CA GLY A 221 -25.03 15.45 -6.71
C GLY A 221 -25.86 14.16 -6.61
N LYS A 222 -25.31 13.07 -6.06
CA LYS A 222 -26.05 11.81 -5.81
C LYS A 222 -25.62 11.18 -4.48
N GLY A 223 -26.48 10.36 -3.88
CA GLY A 223 -26.19 9.65 -2.62
C GLY A 223 -26.35 10.48 -1.34
N TYR A 224 -26.89 11.70 -1.42
CA TYR A 224 -27.13 12.54 -0.23
C TYR A 224 -28.31 12.03 0.61
N GLU A 225 -29.39 11.53 0.00
CA GLU A 225 -30.56 11.06 0.75
C GLU A 225 -30.23 9.86 1.64
N GLY A 226 -29.48 8.88 1.13
CA GLY A 226 -29.02 7.77 1.96
C GLY A 226 -28.11 8.23 3.09
N LYS A 227 -27.20 9.18 2.85
CA LYS A 227 -26.37 9.75 3.92
C LYS A 227 -27.20 10.45 5.00
N ILE A 228 -28.19 11.26 4.61
CA ILE A 228 -29.12 11.90 5.55
C ILE A 228 -29.90 10.84 6.34
N MET A 229 -30.33 9.76 5.68
CA MET A 229 -31.00 8.67 6.35
C MET A 229 -30.10 7.96 7.36
N ALA A 230 -28.84 7.66 7.02
CA ALA A 230 -27.88 7.07 7.97
C ALA A 230 -27.67 7.96 9.21
N ILE A 231 -27.57 9.29 9.01
CA ILE A 231 -27.46 10.27 10.10
C ILE A 231 -28.71 10.24 10.98
N LYS A 232 -29.89 10.26 10.36
CA LYS A 232 -31.17 10.19 11.06
C LYS A 232 -31.29 8.90 11.86
N TYR A 233 -30.97 7.76 11.25
CA TYR A 233 -30.96 6.44 11.89
C TYR A 233 -30.02 6.41 13.10
N ALA A 234 -28.79 6.92 12.95
CA ALA A 234 -27.83 6.99 14.05
C ALA A 234 -28.38 7.79 15.23
N ARG A 235 -28.96 8.97 14.94
CA ARG A 235 -29.55 9.86 15.94
C ARG A 235 -30.74 9.25 16.65
N GLU A 236 -31.67 8.63 15.92
CA GLU A 236 -32.91 8.06 16.48
C GLU A 236 -32.66 6.77 17.28
N ASN A 237 -31.58 6.05 16.99
CA ASN A 237 -31.20 4.83 17.68
C ASN A 237 -30.05 5.00 18.70
N ASN A 238 -29.60 6.24 18.96
CA ASN A 238 -28.47 6.55 19.84
C ASN A 238 -27.16 5.83 19.47
N ILE A 239 -26.90 5.65 18.18
CA ILE A 239 -25.67 5.04 17.66
C ILE A 239 -24.60 6.13 17.50
N PRO A 240 -23.36 5.91 17.98
CA PRO A 240 -22.25 6.82 17.75
C PRO A 240 -22.07 7.18 16.28
N PHE A 241 -21.98 8.47 16.00
CA PHE A 241 -21.90 9.01 14.64
C PHE A 241 -20.66 9.90 14.47
N LEU A 242 -19.99 9.76 13.32
CA LEU A 242 -18.92 10.66 12.86
C LEU A 242 -19.22 11.17 11.46
N GLY A 243 -19.53 12.46 11.34
CA GLY A 243 -19.68 13.16 10.07
C GLY A 243 -18.38 13.82 9.64
N ILE A 244 -17.86 13.48 8.46
CA ILE A 244 -16.62 14.06 7.91
C ILE A 244 -16.98 14.95 6.72
N CYS A 245 -16.62 16.25 6.80
CA CYS A 245 -16.86 17.24 5.75
C CYS A 245 -18.35 17.29 5.35
N LEU A 246 -18.73 16.74 4.19
CA LEU A 246 -20.13 16.63 3.77
C LEU A 246 -20.99 15.90 4.81
N GLY A 247 -20.46 14.88 5.49
CA GLY A 247 -21.21 14.19 6.54
C GLY A 247 -21.60 15.09 7.71
N LEU A 248 -20.75 16.07 8.05
CA LEU A 248 -21.08 17.10 9.04
C LEU A 248 -22.11 18.08 8.46
N GLN A 249 -21.94 18.53 7.21
CA GLN A 249 -22.86 19.46 6.55
C GLN A 249 -24.29 18.90 6.47
N LEU A 250 -24.45 17.61 6.22
CA LEU A 250 -25.75 16.94 6.16
C LEU A 250 -26.37 16.69 7.55
N ALA A 251 -25.59 16.81 8.63
CA ALA A 251 -26.05 16.63 10.00
C ALA A 251 -26.52 17.94 10.67
N VAL A 252 -26.20 19.09 10.06
CA VAL A 252 -26.64 20.43 10.47
C VAL A 252 -27.97 20.75 9.79
#